data_AF-A0A836GBL7-F1
#
_entry.id   AF-A0A836GBL7-F1
#
_cell.length_a   1.000
_cell.length_b   1.000
_cell.length_c   1.000
_cell.angle_alpha   90.00
_cell.angle_beta   90.00
_cell.angle_gamma   90.00
#
_symmetry.space_group_name_H-M   'P 1'
#
loop_
_entity.id
_entity.type
_entity.pdbx_description
1 polymer ?
#
loop_
_entity_poly.entity_id
_entity_poly.type
_entity_poly.pdbx_seq_one_letter_code
_entity_poly.pdbx_strand_id
1 'polypeptide(L)'
;MLSERQYHLVAVAFKSMDPDNTGFVPLSEVKKRYFAHEHPRVKEGSMAPSAARDKLDYHLGICAADHGGSITFDEFVSYHEKIADEAYDEQVGDIAAFTEKTIMGLWRLGHLLLPTGVRPAFPVTQLPTGLYTATPMTLIWVERKQVAASPSSGQQSPSSGGAVHADDLFVLRGIKDVVRPIFARGDLPDELQGHFAYPEELTGMAVDYVAPRVSTRRCYDFTWEYEEGKYCGVEGIISTRVDLEALPAALRQFVCEHAQAVSRSTEWIPTRLMMNPMYKTTSATYGYGVHEECRKIHHWKVKSLEGKQYGNQYHGLCGNYFAKMREPLKVSTATSMNI
;
A
#
# COMPACT_ATOMS: atom_id res chain seq x y z
N MET A 1 -33.60 10.14 6.61
CA MET A 1 -32.95 9.48 7.78
C MET A 1 -31.92 8.47 7.27
N LEU A 2 -30.69 8.55 7.79
CA LEU A 2 -29.60 7.64 7.43
C LEU A 2 -29.77 6.26 8.08
N SER A 3 -29.33 5.21 7.39
CA SER A 3 -29.18 3.87 7.98
C SER A 3 -28.02 3.84 9.00
N GLU A 4 -28.01 2.83 9.86
CA GLU A 4 -26.97 2.64 10.89
C GLU A 4 -25.56 2.62 10.28
N ARG A 5 -25.39 1.94 9.14
CA ARG A 5 -24.12 1.86 8.41
C ARG A 5 -23.69 3.22 7.85
N GLN A 6 -24.61 3.98 7.29
CA GLN A 6 -24.32 5.34 6.78
C GLN A 6 -23.95 6.29 7.92
N TYR A 7 -24.68 6.23 9.04
CA TYR A 7 -24.37 7.01 10.24
C TYR A 7 -22.97 6.68 10.76
N HIS A 8 -22.60 5.40 10.80
CA HIS A 8 -21.25 4.98 11.17
C HIS A 8 -20.19 5.59 10.25
N LEU A 9 -20.40 5.58 8.93
CA LEU A 9 -19.47 6.20 7.97
C LEU A 9 -19.33 7.71 8.17
N VAL A 10 -20.43 8.41 8.45
CA VAL A 10 -20.41 9.84 8.78
C VAL A 10 -19.65 10.09 10.08
N ALA A 11 -19.83 9.24 11.10
CA ALA A 11 -19.07 9.31 12.36
C ALA A 11 -17.57 9.09 12.16
N VAL A 12 -17.18 8.11 11.33
CA VAL A 12 -15.79 7.86 10.97
C VAL A 12 -15.18 9.06 10.23
N ALA A 13 -15.92 9.63 9.27
CA ALA A 13 -15.50 10.85 8.57
C ALA A 13 -15.28 12.01 9.55
N PHE A 14 -16.23 12.27 10.44
CA PHE A 14 -16.15 13.36 11.40
C PHE A 14 -14.96 13.19 12.36
N LYS A 15 -14.81 12.00 12.96
CA LYS A 15 -13.68 11.68 13.84
C LYS A 15 -12.32 11.82 13.14
N SER A 16 -12.24 11.52 11.85
CA SER A 16 -10.99 11.71 11.09
C SER A 16 -10.58 13.19 10.97
N MET A 17 -11.50 14.12 11.25
CA MET A 17 -11.30 15.57 11.24
C MET A 17 -11.21 16.18 12.65
N ASP A 18 -11.59 15.43 13.68
CA ASP A 18 -11.55 15.82 15.11
C ASP A 18 -10.65 14.84 15.90
N PRO A 19 -9.32 14.84 15.68
CA PRO A 19 -8.41 13.91 16.35
C PRO A 19 -8.40 14.09 17.88
N ASP A 20 -8.65 15.31 18.34
CA ASP A 20 -8.68 15.66 19.76
C ASP A 20 -10.03 15.32 20.43
N ASN A 21 -11.00 14.80 19.66
CA ASN A 21 -12.34 14.42 20.13
C ASN A 21 -13.04 15.56 20.91
N THR A 22 -12.90 16.78 20.39
CA THR A 22 -13.47 18.00 20.96
C THR A 22 -14.98 18.11 20.71
N GLY A 23 -15.50 17.38 19.73
CA GLY A 23 -16.88 17.48 19.23
C GLY A 23 -17.09 18.62 18.23
N PHE A 24 -16.04 19.39 17.91
CA PHE A 24 -16.09 20.55 17.02
C PHE A 24 -15.02 20.45 15.93
N VAL A 25 -15.43 20.50 14.66
CA VAL A 25 -14.50 20.48 13.53
C VAL A 25 -14.50 21.85 12.84
N PRO A 26 -13.36 22.55 12.72
CA PRO A 26 -13.29 23.80 11.97
C PRO A 26 -13.74 23.63 10.51
N LEU A 27 -14.58 24.53 10.00
CA LEU A 27 -15.10 24.44 8.62
C LEU A 27 -13.97 24.44 7.57
N SER A 28 -12.88 25.15 7.85
CA SER A 28 -11.68 25.14 7.00
C SER A 28 -11.10 23.72 6.81
N GLU A 29 -11.14 22.90 7.86
CA GLU A 29 -10.63 21.53 7.84
C GLU A 29 -11.58 20.58 7.11
N VAL A 30 -12.90 20.79 7.26
CA VAL A 30 -13.93 20.09 6.47
C VAL A 30 -13.73 20.33 4.98
N LYS A 31 -13.56 21.59 4.58
CA LYS A 31 -13.35 21.99 3.17
C LYS A 31 -12.08 21.38 2.57
N LYS A 32 -11.03 21.25 3.38
CA LYS A 32 -9.75 20.66 2.96
C LYS A 32 -9.88 19.16 2.67
N ARG A 33 -10.68 18.43 3.46
CA ARG A 33 -10.90 16.98 3.26
C ARG A 33 -11.99 16.66 2.23
N TYR A 34 -12.94 17.57 2.01
CA TYR A 34 -14.05 17.36 1.10
C TYR A 34 -13.60 17.18 -0.36
N PHE A 35 -13.99 16.06 -0.95
CA PHE A 35 -13.67 15.71 -2.32
C PHE A 35 -14.86 15.86 -3.26
N ALA A 36 -15.04 17.11 -3.71
CA ALA A 36 -16.13 17.52 -4.59
C ALA A 36 -16.25 16.72 -5.91
N HIS A 37 -15.18 16.07 -6.38
CA HIS A 37 -15.22 15.26 -7.62
C HIS A 37 -16.06 13.98 -7.47
N GLU A 38 -16.25 13.49 -6.24
CA GLU A 38 -17.09 12.32 -5.97
C GLU A 38 -18.55 12.68 -5.70
N HIS A 39 -18.91 13.97 -5.75
CA HIS A 39 -20.31 14.38 -5.64
C HIS A 39 -21.11 13.81 -6.82
N PRO A 40 -22.29 13.19 -6.61
CA PRO A 40 -23.02 12.47 -7.67
C PRO A 40 -23.25 13.31 -8.93
N ARG A 41 -23.78 14.52 -8.75
CA ARG A 41 -24.02 15.49 -9.83
C ARG A 41 -22.75 15.94 -10.56
N VAL A 42 -21.60 15.88 -9.90
CA VAL A 42 -20.30 16.15 -10.54
C VAL A 42 -19.85 14.97 -11.39
N LYS A 43 -20.07 13.74 -10.92
CA LYS A 43 -19.76 12.52 -11.69
C LYS A 43 -20.63 12.36 -12.93
N GLU A 44 -21.88 12.79 -12.84
CA GLU A 44 -22.82 12.82 -13.97
C GLU A 44 -22.56 13.98 -14.94
N GLY A 45 -21.68 14.92 -14.58
CA GLY A 45 -21.39 16.11 -15.38
C GLY A 45 -22.48 17.19 -15.33
N SER A 46 -23.48 17.05 -14.46
CA SER A 46 -24.55 18.03 -14.26
C SER A 46 -24.15 19.19 -13.32
N MET A 47 -23.02 19.06 -12.62
CA MET A 47 -22.49 20.06 -11.68
C MET A 47 -20.97 20.19 -11.80
N ALA A 48 -20.44 21.41 -11.67
CA ALA A 48 -19.00 21.63 -11.57
C ALA A 48 -18.48 21.33 -10.15
N PRO A 49 -17.24 20.83 -9.97
CA PRO A 49 -16.66 20.59 -8.65
C PRO A 49 -16.62 21.85 -7.76
N SER A 50 -16.50 23.05 -8.33
CA SER A 50 -16.59 24.31 -7.58
C SER A 50 -17.98 24.52 -6.98
N ALA A 51 -19.03 24.31 -7.77
CA ALA A 51 -20.41 24.44 -7.31
C ALA A 51 -20.75 23.43 -6.18
N ALA A 52 -20.18 22.23 -6.22
CA ALA A 52 -20.32 21.26 -5.13
C ALA A 52 -19.62 21.71 -3.83
N ARG A 53 -18.51 22.47 -3.92
CA ARG A 53 -17.88 23.10 -2.75
C ARG A 53 -18.68 24.29 -2.25
N ASP A 54 -19.23 25.09 -3.16
CA ASP A 54 -20.08 26.24 -2.80
C ASP A 54 -21.36 25.78 -2.09
N LYS A 55 -21.96 24.66 -2.51
CA LYS A 55 -23.08 24.02 -1.79
C LYS A 55 -22.69 23.59 -0.38
N LEU A 56 -21.54 22.92 -0.21
CA LEU A 56 -21.02 22.53 1.11
C LEU A 56 -20.85 23.77 2.00
N ASP A 57 -20.22 24.81 1.47
CA ASP A 57 -19.99 26.08 2.15
C ASP A 57 -21.28 26.78 2.55
N TYR A 58 -22.28 26.76 1.67
CA TYR A 58 -23.57 27.33 1.98
C TYR A 58 -24.25 26.60 3.15
N HIS A 59 -24.28 25.25 3.11
CA HIS A 59 -24.98 24.48 4.13
C HIS A 59 -24.25 24.45 5.48
N LEU A 60 -22.94 24.19 5.47
CA LEU A 60 -22.15 24.10 6.69
C LEU A 60 -21.63 25.45 7.17
N GLY A 61 -21.52 26.46 6.29
CA GLY A 61 -21.07 27.79 6.67
C GLY A 61 -22.08 28.55 7.53
N ILE A 62 -23.38 28.35 7.30
CA ILE A 62 -24.43 28.90 8.17
C ILE A 62 -24.31 28.29 9.57
N CYS A 63 -24.23 26.96 9.65
CA CYS A 63 -24.06 26.22 10.90
C CYS A 63 -22.76 26.64 11.62
N ALA A 64 -21.67 26.75 10.88
CA ALA A 64 -20.38 27.13 11.43
C ALA A 64 -20.36 28.55 12.00
N ALA A 65 -21.16 29.48 11.47
CA ALA A 65 -21.25 30.84 12.01
C ALA A 65 -21.79 30.86 13.45
N ASP A 66 -22.70 29.95 13.78
CA ASP A 66 -23.29 29.82 15.12
C ASP A 66 -22.30 29.23 16.14
N HIS A 67 -21.24 28.59 15.66
CA HIS A 67 -20.24 27.88 16.46
C HIS A 67 -18.81 28.39 16.23
N GLY A 68 -18.66 29.68 15.93
CA GLY A 68 -17.34 30.34 15.87
C GLY A 68 -16.43 29.82 14.74
N GLY A 69 -17.01 29.34 13.64
CA GLY A 69 -16.32 28.80 12.48
C GLY A 69 -16.12 27.28 12.50
N SER A 70 -16.70 26.57 13.46
CA SER A 70 -16.63 25.10 13.59
C SER A 70 -18.00 24.46 13.43
N ILE A 71 -18.06 23.18 13.08
CA ILE A 71 -19.31 22.42 12.97
C ILE A 71 -19.35 21.30 14.01
N THR A 72 -20.55 20.99 14.47
CA THR A 72 -20.83 19.86 15.35
C THR A 72 -21.11 18.60 14.54
N PHE A 73 -21.10 17.45 15.23
CA PHE A 73 -21.42 16.17 14.59
C PHE A 73 -22.87 16.12 14.08
N ASP A 74 -23.83 16.66 14.83
CA ASP A 74 -25.25 16.63 14.45
C ASP A 74 -25.52 17.46 13.18
N GLU A 75 -24.86 18.61 13.04
CA GLU A 75 -24.93 19.44 11.83
C GLU A 75 -24.29 18.72 10.63
N PHE A 76 -23.19 18.01 10.88
CA PHE A 76 -22.54 17.19 9.87
C PHE A 76 -23.43 16.02 9.42
N VAL A 77 -24.14 15.36 10.33
CA VAL A 77 -25.15 14.34 10.02
C VAL A 77 -26.29 14.94 9.21
N SER A 78 -26.80 16.10 9.61
CA SER A 78 -27.89 16.81 8.93
C SER A 78 -27.54 17.16 7.47
N TYR A 79 -26.28 17.48 7.19
CA TYR A 79 -25.80 17.68 5.82
C TYR A 79 -25.91 16.39 4.97
N HIS A 80 -25.60 15.23 5.54
CA HIS A 80 -25.70 13.95 4.84
C HIS A 80 -27.14 13.46 4.68
N GLU A 81 -28.01 13.78 5.63
CA GLU A 81 -29.44 13.54 5.48
C GLU A 81 -30.01 14.28 4.27
N LYS A 82 -29.61 15.55 4.06
CA LYS A 82 -30.00 16.30 2.85
C LYS A 82 -29.53 15.64 1.55
N ILE A 83 -28.32 15.07 1.53
CA ILE A 83 -27.83 14.33 0.35
C ILE A 83 -28.66 13.06 0.11
N ALA A 84 -29.05 12.36 1.18
CA ALA A 84 -29.91 11.20 1.07
C ALA A 84 -31.32 11.56 0.59
N ASP A 85 -31.86 12.70 1.06
CA ASP A 85 -33.16 13.22 0.63
C ASP A 85 -33.12 13.65 -0.85
N GLU A 86 -32.07 14.34 -1.29
CA GLU A 86 -31.85 14.66 -2.72
C GLU A 86 -31.84 13.38 -3.58
N ALA A 87 -31.19 12.30 -3.10
CA ALA A 87 -31.16 11.01 -3.81
C ALA A 87 -32.53 10.30 -3.87
N TYR A 88 -33.35 10.48 -2.84
CA TYR A 88 -34.73 9.97 -2.81
C TYR A 88 -35.61 10.68 -3.83
N ASP A 89 -35.51 12.02 -3.91
CA ASP A 89 -36.26 12.83 -4.86
C ASP A 89 -35.90 12.50 -6.32
N GLU A 90 -34.64 12.13 -6.58
CA GLU A 90 -34.13 11.72 -7.89
C GLU A 90 -34.49 10.27 -8.27
N GLN A 91 -35.24 9.53 -7.43
CA GLN A 91 -35.68 8.14 -7.67
C GLN A 91 -34.52 7.17 -7.98
N VAL A 92 -33.40 7.33 -7.29
CA VAL A 92 -32.27 6.38 -7.39
C VAL A 92 -32.72 5.00 -6.92
N GLY A 93 -32.43 3.95 -7.69
CA GLY A 93 -32.95 2.59 -7.42
C GLY A 93 -32.56 2.02 -6.05
N ASP A 94 -31.28 2.12 -5.67
CA ASP A 94 -30.80 1.74 -4.33
C ASP A 94 -30.21 2.97 -3.63
N ILE A 95 -31.07 3.68 -2.92
CA ILE A 95 -30.72 4.89 -2.16
C ILE A 95 -29.68 4.55 -1.10
N ALA A 96 -29.79 3.39 -0.44
CA ALA A 96 -28.90 3.04 0.65
C ALA A 96 -27.45 2.86 0.18
N ALA A 97 -27.25 2.07 -0.87
CA ALA A 97 -25.95 1.85 -1.48
C ALA A 97 -25.39 3.13 -2.15
N PHE A 98 -26.27 3.93 -2.77
CA PHE A 98 -25.88 5.20 -3.38
C PHE A 98 -25.36 6.19 -2.35
N THR A 99 -26.09 6.41 -1.25
CA THR A 99 -25.70 7.33 -0.18
C THR A 99 -24.43 6.83 0.51
N GLU A 100 -24.29 5.53 0.78
CA GLU A 100 -23.06 4.95 1.33
C GLU A 100 -21.85 5.23 0.43
N LYS A 101 -21.96 4.91 -0.87
CA LYS A 101 -20.90 5.16 -1.85
C LYS A 101 -20.55 6.64 -1.94
N THR A 102 -21.55 7.50 -1.85
CA THR A 102 -21.39 8.96 -1.87
C THR A 102 -20.64 9.45 -0.64
N ILE A 103 -21.03 9.03 0.58
CA ILE A 103 -20.32 9.38 1.82
C ILE A 103 -18.85 8.91 1.75
N MET A 104 -18.63 7.67 1.33
CA MET A 104 -17.28 7.11 1.18
C MET A 104 -16.42 7.89 0.18
N GLY A 105 -17.02 8.33 -0.93
CA GLY A 105 -16.35 9.11 -1.97
C GLY A 105 -16.05 10.56 -1.53
N LEU A 106 -17.05 11.26 -1.01
CA LEU A 106 -16.95 12.67 -0.60
C LEU A 106 -15.88 12.90 0.46
N TRP A 107 -15.79 12.01 1.45
CA TRP A 107 -14.79 12.13 2.53
C TRP A 107 -13.53 11.34 2.26
N ARG A 108 -13.42 10.78 1.04
CA ARG A 108 -12.34 9.90 0.65
C ARG A 108 -12.09 8.84 1.71
N LEU A 109 -13.13 8.34 2.37
CA LEU A 109 -12.98 7.29 3.37
C LEU A 109 -12.32 6.09 2.72
N GLY A 110 -12.52 5.89 1.41
CA GLY A 110 -11.93 4.80 0.67
C GLY A 110 -12.23 3.45 1.34
N HIS A 111 -11.62 2.40 0.85
CA HIS A 111 -11.45 1.20 1.66
C HIS A 111 -10.13 1.39 2.38
N LEU A 112 -10.11 2.13 3.52
CA LEU A 112 -8.94 2.07 4.39
C LEU A 112 -8.75 0.60 4.77
N LEU A 113 -7.59 0.07 4.45
CA LEU A 113 -7.31 -1.32 4.73
C LEU A 113 -6.99 -1.43 6.22
N LEU A 114 -7.89 -2.07 6.94
CA LEU A 114 -7.64 -2.44 8.32
C LEU A 114 -6.62 -3.59 8.35
N PRO A 115 -5.80 -3.69 9.41
CA PRO A 115 -5.75 -2.83 10.59
C PRO A 115 -4.87 -1.56 10.42
N THR A 116 -4.17 -1.40 9.29
CA THR A 116 -3.09 -0.41 9.14
C THR A 116 -3.56 0.97 8.71
N GLY A 117 -4.81 1.10 8.26
CA GLY A 117 -5.35 2.35 7.73
C GLY A 117 -4.70 2.74 6.40
N VAL A 118 -4.02 1.81 5.72
CA VAL A 118 -3.42 2.10 4.42
C VAL A 118 -4.50 2.34 3.39
N ARG A 119 -4.31 3.39 2.59
CA ARG A 119 -5.18 3.68 1.45
C ARG A 119 -4.66 2.95 0.22
N PRO A 120 -5.46 2.07 -0.40
CA PRO A 120 -5.03 1.37 -1.59
C PRO A 120 -4.97 2.33 -2.78
N ALA A 121 -3.92 2.24 -3.60
CA ALA A 121 -3.72 3.05 -4.81
C ALA A 121 -4.70 2.69 -5.94
N PHE A 122 -5.26 1.47 -5.89
CA PHE A 122 -6.25 0.96 -6.83
C PHE A 122 -7.23 0.02 -6.10
N PRO A 123 -8.43 -0.27 -6.66
CA PRO A 123 -9.44 -1.10 -6.00
C PRO A 123 -8.90 -2.45 -5.51
N VAL A 124 -9.30 -2.89 -4.31
CA VAL A 124 -8.77 -4.12 -3.69
C VAL A 124 -9.08 -5.38 -4.49
N THR A 125 -10.22 -5.40 -5.19
CA THR A 125 -10.65 -6.51 -6.06
C THR A 125 -9.89 -6.58 -7.39
N GLN A 126 -9.08 -5.56 -7.68
CA GLN A 126 -8.28 -5.52 -8.90
C GLN A 126 -6.94 -6.22 -8.68
N LEU A 127 -6.60 -7.14 -9.58
CA LEU A 127 -5.22 -7.64 -9.67
C LEU A 127 -4.24 -6.50 -9.98
N PRO A 128 -3.01 -6.55 -9.45
CA PRO A 128 -1.97 -5.59 -9.80
C PRO A 128 -1.77 -5.49 -11.31
N THR A 129 -1.56 -4.29 -11.82
CA THR A 129 -1.30 -4.03 -13.26
C THR A 129 -0.11 -3.09 -13.44
N GLY A 130 0.50 -3.11 -14.63
CA GLY A 130 1.59 -2.20 -14.98
C GLY A 130 2.78 -2.32 -14.02
N LEU A 131 3.23 -1.19 -13.47
CA LEU A 131 4.37 -1.14 -12.54
C LEU A 131 4.10 -1.94 -11.26
N TYR A 132 2.86 -1.95 -10.77
CA TYR A 132 2.48 -2.64 -9.52
C TYR A 132 2.59 -4.17 -9.58
N THR A 133 2.68 -4.77 -10.79
CA THR A 133 2.96 -6.22 -10.92
C THR A 133 4.42 -6.58 -10.65
N ALA A 134 5.34 -5.63 -10.81
CA ALA A 134 6.76 -5.85 -10.68
C ALA A 134 7.34 -5.21 -9.42
N THR A 135 6.63 -4.24 -8.83
CA THR A 135 7.00 -3.58 -7.58
C THR A 135 6.63 -4.45 -6.37
N PRO A 136 7.60 -4.96 -5.60
CA PRO A 136 7.31 -5.68 -4.36
C PRO A 136 6.55 -4.79 -3.37
N MET A 137 5.65 -5.40 -2.60
CA MET A 137 4.95 -4.73 -1.51
C MET A 137 5.75 -4.84 -0.20
N THR A 138 5.51 -3.87 0.69
CA THR A 138 5.96 -3.88 2.07
C THR A 138 4.96 -4.67 2.91
N LEU A 139 5.47 -5.56 3.76
CA LEU A 139 4.67 -6.20 4.81
C LEU A 139 4.61 -5.25 6.00
N ILE A 140 3.42 -4.83 6.42
CA ILE A 140 3.23 -3.83 7.48
C ILE A 140 2.28 -4.31 8.57
N TRP A 141 2.39 -3.77 9.78
CA TRP A 141 1.48 -4.04 10.89
C TRP A 141 1.48 -2.90 11.90
N VAL A 142 0.40 -2.79 12.67
CA VAL A 142 0.30 -1.83 13.78
C VAL A 142 0.76 -2.53 15.06
N GLU A 143 1.65 -1.90 15.81
CA GLU A 143 2.11 -2.37 17.11
C GLU A 143 1.84 -1.30 18.17
N ARG A 144 1.39 -1.71 19.35
CA ARG A 144 1.24 -0.78 20.48
C ARG A 144 2.61 -0.44 21.03
N LYS A 145 2.95 0.85 21.13
CA LYS A 145 4.18 1.32 21.75
C LYS A 145 4.17 0.88 23.22
N GLN A 146 5.07 -0.03 23.61
CA GLN A 146 5.26 -0.35 25.01
C GLN A 146 5.85 0.89 25.70
N VAL A 147 5.03 1.58 26.50
CA VAL A 147 5.55 2.58 27.44
C VAL A 147 6.43 1.82 28.42
N ALA A 148 7.74 2.01 28.31
CA ALA A 148 8.70 1.32 29.18
C ALA A 148 8.30 1.57 30.64
N ALA A 149 7.90 0.52 31.36
CA ALA A 149 7.90 0.54 32.79
C ALA A 149 9.36 0.64 33.23
N SER A 150 9.81 1.84 33.57
CA SER A 150 11.15 2.06 34.12
C SER A 150 11.36 1.11 35.31
N PRO A 151 12.48 0.37 35.36
CA PRO A 151 12.81 -0.44 36.51
C PRO A 151 13.03 0.48 37.71
N SER A 152 12.47 0.08 38.84
CA SER A 152 12.56 0.72 40.14
C SER A 152 13.98 1.18 40.51
N SER A 153 14.19 2.49 40.56
CA SER A 153 15.17 3.12 41.45
C SER A 153 14.53 4.39 42.00
N GLY A 154 14.24 4.37 43.30
CA GLY A 154 13.48 5.42 43.96
C GLY A 154 14.24 6.74 44.04
N GLN A 155 13.54 7.82 43.68
CA GLN A 155 13.50 9.08 44.43
C GLN A 155 12.40 9.96 43.82
N GLN A 156 11.53 10.46 44.69
CA GLN A 156 10.39 11.31 44.35
C GLN A 156 10.83 12.71 43.90
N SER A 157 10.15 13.28 42.91
CA SER A 157 9.44 14.57 43.02
C SER A 157 8.49 14.78 41.83
N PRO A 158 7.34 15.46 42.02
CA PRO A 158 6.27 15.50 41.03
C PRO A 158 6.41 16.73 40.12
N SER A 159 6.73 16.53 38.85
CA SER A 159 6.61 17.58 37.84
C SER A 159 5.63 17.15 36.76
N SER A 160 4.51 17.87 36.74
CA SER A 160 3.60 18.11 35.60
C SER A 160 3.07 16.88 34.85
N GLY A 161 1.81 16.54 35.11
CA GLY A 161 1.02 15.67 34.25
C GLY A 161 0.86 16.28 32.86
N GLY A 162 1.66 15.78 31.92
CA GLY A 162 1.35 15.87 30.50
C GLY A 162 0.38 14.75 30.16
N ALA A 163 -0.81 15.10 29.67
CA ALA A 163 -1.70 14.12 29.05
C ALA A 163 -0.92 13.41 27.94
N VAL A 164 -0.76 12.10 28.04
CA VAL A 164 -0.24 11.29 26.93
C VAL A 164 -1.25 11.45 25.80
N HIS A 165 -0.90 12.21 24.76
CA HIS A 165 -1.72 12.31 23.55
C HIS A 165 -1.97 10.88 23.02
N ALA A 166 -3.22 10.56 22.72
CA ALA A 166 -3.62 9.23 22.21
C ALA A 166 -2.84 8.82 20.93
N ASP A 167 -2.31 9.81 20.21
CA ASP A 167 -1.48 9.67 19.01
C ASP A 167 -0.15 8.91 19.24
N ASP A 168 0.30 8.74 20.49
CA ASP A 168 1.60 8.11 20.80
C ASP A 168 1.49 6.61 21.18
N LEU A 169 0.29 6.04 21.12
CA LEU A 169 0.02 4.67 21.58
C LEU A 169 0.38 3.58 20.57
N PHE A 170 0.40 3.89 19.27
CA PHE A 170 0.58 2.90 18.21
C PHE A 170 1.64 3.34 17.20
N VAL A 171 2.45 2.39 16.75
CA VAL A 171 3.48 2.59 15.73
C VAL A 171 3.19 1.67 14.56
N LEU A 172 3.23 2.22 13.34
CA LEU A 172 3.16 1.42 12.13
C LEU A 172 4.56 0.88 11.84
N ARG A 173 4.69 -0.44 11.79
CA ARG A 173 5.93 -1.14 11.47
C ARG A 173 5.86 -1.81 10.12
N GLY A 174 7.02 -2.07 9.53
CA GLY A 174 7.06 -2.86 8.31
C GLY A 174 8.41 -3.39 7.89
N ILE A 175 8.39 -4.33 6.95
CA ILE A 175 9.57 -4.87 6.29
C ILE A 175 9.43 -4.59 4.79
N LYS A 176 10.37 -3.81 4.23
CA LYS A 176 10.31 -3.33 2.85
C LYS A 176 10.52 -4.45 1.83
N ASP A 177 9.73 -4.39 0.76
CA ASP A 177 9.94 -5.13 -0.48
C ASP A 177 10.03 -6.66 -0.30
N VAL A 178 9.23 -7.21 0.60
CA VAL A 178 9.22 -8.65 0.92
C VAL A 178 8.01 -9.40 0.38
N VAL A 179 7.00 -8.71 -0.18
CA VAL A 179 5.75 -9.35 -0.60
C VAL A 179 5.59 -9.29 -2.11
N ARG A 180 5.30 -10.43 -2.75
CA ARG A 180 5.07 -10.52 -4.19
C ARG A 180 3.64 -10.06 -4.55
N PRO A 181 3.46 -9.13 -5.50
CA PRO A 181 2.14 -8.64 -5.92
C PRO A 181 1.48 -9.56 -6.97
N ILE A 182 1.17 -10.80 -6.59
CA ILE A 182 0.65 -11.85 -7.50
C ILE A 182 -0.82 -12.21 -7.27
N PHE A 183 -1.52 -11.46 -6.42
CA PHE A 183 -2.90 -11.69 -5.96
C PHE A 183 -3.63 -10.35 -5.86
N ALA A 184 -4.97 -10.36 -5.88
CA ALA A 184 -5.76 -9.17 -5.56
C ALA A 184 -5.98 -9.11 -4.05
N ARG A 185 -5.86 -7.92 -3.43
CA ARG A 185 -6.06 -7.80 -1.97
C ARG A 185 -7.46 -8.23 -1.53
N GLY A 186 -8.47 -8.04 -2.37
CA GLY A 186 -9.84 -8.46 -2.11
C GLY A 186 -10.06 -9.98 -2.11
N ASP A 187 -9.07 -10.77 -2.55
CA ASP A 187 -9.10 -12.24 -2.40
C ASP A 187 -8.73 -12.68 -0.96
N LEU A 188 -8.26 -11.73 -0.13
CA LEU A 188 -7.90 -11.96 1.26
C LEU A 188 -9.04 -11.55 2.22
N PRO A 189 -9.13 -12.17 3.40
CA PRO A 189 -9.97 -11.68 4.49
C PRO A 189 -9.68 -10.21 4.81
N ASP A 190 -10.72 -9.47 5.19
CA ASP A 190 -10.63 -8.02 5.45
C ASP A 190 -9.56 -7.66 6.49
N GLU A 191 -9.31 -8.51 7.49
CA GLU A 191 -8.27 -8.26 8.49
C GLU A 191 -6.85 -8.37 7.92
N LEU A 192 -6.68 -9.03 6.77
CA LEU A 192 -5.37 -9.30 6.17
C LEU A 192 -5.01 -8.32 5.08
N GLN A 193 -6.00 -7.66 4.47
CA GLN A 193 -5.78 -6.76 3.32
C GLN A 193 -4.82 -5.63 3.67
N GLY A 194 -4.90 -5.07 4.88
CA GLY A 194 -4.07 -3.95 5.32
C GLY A 194 -2.63 -4.30 5.65
N HIS A 195 -2.25 -5.58 5.67
CA HIS A 195 -0.86 -5.96 5.92
C HIS A 195 0.05 -5.79 4.70
N PHE A 196 -0.52 -5.49 3.54
CA PHE A 196 0.21 -5.40 2.27
C PHE A 196 0.05 -4.02 1.64
N ALA A 197 1.16 -3.29 1.54
CA ALA A 197 1.17 -1.94 1.02
C ALA A 197 2.27 -1.72 -0.03
N TYR A 198 1.94 -1.04 -1.11
CA TYR A 198 2.96 -0.56 -2.04
C TYR A 198 3.75 0.60 -1.43
N PRO A 199 5.03 0.79 -1.82
CA PRO A 199 5.83 1.91 -1.33
C PRO A 199 5.15 3.28 -1.50
N GLU A 200 4.43 3.48 -2.61
CA GLU A 200 3.69 4.71 -2.88
C GLU A 200 2.52 4.93 -1.89
N GLU A 201 1.85 3.85 -1.46
CA GLU A 201 0.74 3.89 -0.50
C GLU A 201 1.20 4.27 0.91
N LEU A 202 2.49 4.08 1.20
CA LEU A 202 3.13 4.45 2.48
C LEU A 202 3.71 5.87 2.48
N THR A 203 3.62 6.59 1.36
CA THR A 203 4.17 7.95 1.25
C THR A 203 3.49 8.88 2.24
N GLY A 204 4.26 9.49 3.14
CA GLY A 204 3.75 10.39 4.19
C GLY A 204 3.33 9.68 5.48
N MET A 205 3.38 8.34 5.54
CA MET A 205 3.20 7.60 6.79
C MET A 205 4.54 7.43 7.53
N ALA A 206 4.52 7.59 8.86
CA ALA A 206 5.67 7.30 9.70
C ALA A 206 5.75 5.79 9.96
N VAL A 207 6.55 5.08 9.16
CA VAL A 207 6.76 3.63 9.27
C VAL A 207 8.12 3.32 9.90
N ASP A 208 8.11 2.58 10.99
CA ASP A 208 9.31 2.03 11.64
C ASP A 208 9.73 0.73 10.94
N TYR A 209 10.77 0.81 10.11
CA TYR A 209 11.19 -0.29 9.25
C TYR A 209 12.16 -1.23 9.94
N VAL A 210 11.81 -2.52 9.96
CA VAL A 210 12.67 -3.58 10.45
C VAL A 210 13.58 -4.07 9.33
N ALA A 211 14.86 -4.26 9.64
CA ALA A 211 15.85 -4.70 8.66
C ALA A 211 15.60 -6.15 8.21
N PRO A 212 15.59 -6.43 6.89
CA PRO A 212 15.48 -7.80 6.39
C PRO A 212 16.75 -8.61 6.68
N ARG A 213 16.60 -9.92 6.93
CA ARG A 213 17.73 -10.86 7.07
C ARG A 213 18.20 -11.38 5.71
N VAL A 214 19.47 -11.77 5.63
CA VAL A 214 20.04 -12.46 4.45
C VAL A 214 19.60 -13.91 4.47
N SER A 215 18.67 -14.30 3.59
CA SER A 215 18.21 -15.68 3.43
C SER A 215 18.34 -16.14 1.98
N THR A 216 18.49 -17.46 1.80
CA THR A 216 18.51 -18.13 0.49
C THR A 216 17.11 -18.20 -0.14
N ARG A 217 17.04 -18.38 -1.46
CA ARG A 217 15.91 -18.11 -2.39
C ARG A 217 14.60 -18.91 -2.18
N ARG A 218 14.15 -19.16 -0.96
CA ARG A 218 12.80 -19.70 -0.70
C ARG A 218 11.87 -18.57 -0.28
N CYS A 219 10.58 -18.75 -0.50
CA CYS A 219 9.53 -17.86 -0.02
C CYS A 219 8.65 -18.61 0.97
N TYR A 220 8.06 -17.88 1.92
CA TYR A 220 6.98 -18.36 2.77
C TYR A 220 5.63 -18.19 2.07
N ASP A 221 4.70 -19.06 2.46
CA ASP A 221 3.32 -18.99 2.05
C ASP A 221 2.54 -18.18 3.09
N PHE A 222 1.44 -17.56 2.65
CA PHE A 222 0.53 -16.85 3.53
C PHE A 222 -0.78 -17.64 3.60
N THR A 223 -1.12 -18.21 4.75
CA THR A 223 -2.24 -19.14 4.92
C THR A 223 -3.12 -18.73 6.09
N TRP A 224 -4.43 -18.83 5.95
CA TRP A 224 -5.39 -18.58 7.03
C TRP A 224 -6.44 -19.68 7.08
N GLU A 225 -7.08 -19.82 8.23
CA GLU A 225 -8.19 -20.76 8.44
C GLU A 225 -9.50 -20.05 8.13
N TYR A 226 -10.34 -20.63 7.28
CA TYR A 226 -11.65 -20.05 6.93
C TYR A 226 -12.82 -20.81 7.55
N GLU A 227 -12.61 -22.07 7.92
CA GLU A 227 -13.54 -22.95 8.62
C GLU A 227 -12.72 -23.93 9.44
N GLU A 228 -13.28 -24.49 10.50
CA GLU A 228 -12.55 -25.38 11.43
C GLU A 228 -11.83 -26.51 10.68
N GLY A 229 -10.49 -26.48 10.72
CA GLY A 229 -9.62 -27.44 10.05
C GLY A 229 -9.47 -27.26 8.54
N LYS A 230 -10.04 -26.21 7.93
CA LYS A 230 -9.91 -25.90 6.50
C LYS A 230 -9.13 -24.60 6.29
N TYR A 231 -8.08 -24.72 5.49
CA TYR A 231 -7.12 -23.64 5.24
C TYR A 231 -7.18 -23.14 3.81
N CYS A 232 -7.03 -21.83 3.65
CA CYS A 232 -6.81 -21.17 2.36
C CYS A 232 -5.47 -20.41 2.39
N GLY A 233 -4.86 -20.15 1.24
CA GLY A 233 -3.59 -19.45 1.21
C GLY A 233 -3.15 -18.92 -0.15
N VAL A 234 -2.08 -18.12 -0.11
CA VAL A 234 -1.36 -17.58 -1.27
C VAL A 234 0.07 -18.12 -1.28
N GLU A 235 0.43 -18.80 -2.36
CA GLU A 235 1.70 -19.51 -2.45
C GLU A 235 2.91 -18.58 -2.71
N GLY A 236 3.96 -18.77 -1.92
CA GLY A 236 5.29 -18.18 -2.02
C GLY A 236 5.33 -16.65 -1.96
N ILE A 237 4.29 -16.03 -1.43
CA ILE A 237 4.08 -14.59 -1.45
C ILE A 237 5.10 -13.80 -0.61
N ILE A 238 5.58 -14.33 0.52
CA ILE A 238 6.48 -13.59 1.43
C ILE A 238 7.93 -14.06 1.25
N SER A 239 8.87 -13.13 1.13
CA SER A 239 10.30 -13.41 1.05
C SER A 239 10.83 -14.00 2.37
N THR A 240 11.71 -15.00 2.31
CA THR A 240 12.42 -15.50 3.52
C THR A 240 13.39 -14.49 4.13
N ARG A 241 13.52 -13.30 3.55
CA ARG A 241 14.17 -12.15 4.19
C ARG A 241 13.42 -11.67 5.44
N VAL A 242 12.17 -12.08 5.61
CA VAL A 242 11.36 -11.82 6.80
C VAL A 242 11.82 -12.73 7.94
N ASP A 243 12.22 -12.11 9.05
CA ASP A 243 12.42 -12.80 10.32
C ASP A 243 11.07 -13.01 11.00
N LEU A 244 10.64 -14.27 11.12
CA LEU A 244 9.32 -14.61 11.68
C LEU A 244 9.21 -14.20 13.16
N GLU A 245 10.33 -14.16 13.88
CA GLU A 245 10.37 -13.70 15.27
C GLU A 245 10.18 -12.19 15.41
N ALA A 246 10.50 -11.43 14.35
CA ALA A 246 10.25 -9.99 14.31
C ALA A 246 8.78 -9.66 14.02
N LEU A 247 7.99 -10.63 13.53
CA LEU A 247 6.56 -10.44 13.30
C LEU A 247 5.77 -10.60 14.62
N PRO A 248 4.72 -9.80 14.83
CA PRO A 248 3.82 -10.00 15.96
C PRO A 248 3.11 -11.35 15.83
N ALA A 249 2.77 -11.98 16.95
CA ALA A 249 2.12 -13.30 16.96
C ALA A 249 0.86 -13.36 16.08
N ALA A 250 0.08 -12.26 16.09
CA ALA A 250 -1.12 -12.12 15.29
C ALA A 250 -0.87 -12.18 13.77
N LEU A 251 0.29 -11.73 13.28
CA LEU A 251 0.64 -11.81 11.86
C LEU A 251 1.42 -13.09 11.55
N ARG A 252 2.27 -13.53 12.48
CA ARG A 252 3.12 -14.72 12.34
C ARG A 252 2.32 -16.00 12.11
N GLN A 253 1.15 -16.13 12.72
CA GLN A 253 0.28 -17.29 12.53
C GLN A 253 -0.14 -17.51 11.06
N PHE A 254 -0.16 -16.45 10.26
CA PHE A 254 -0.53 -16.51 8.85
C PHE A 254 0.64 -16.81 7.92
N VAL A 255 1.88 -16.82 8.42
CA VAL A 255 3.09 -17.05 7.61
C VAL A 255 3.66 -18.43 7.93
N CYS A 256 3.78 -19.30 6.94
CA CYS A 256 4.36 -20.63 7.16
C CYS A 256 5.23 -21.11 5.99
N GLU A 257 6.01 -22.16 6.24
CA GLU A 257 6.73 -22.85 5.17
C GLU A 257 5.77 -23.64 4.28
N HIS A 258 6.13 -23.80 3.01
CA HIS A 258 5.32 -24.51 2.04
C HIS A 258 4.99 -25.96 2.45
N ALA A 259 5.96 -26.68 3.04
CA ALA A 259 5.74 -28.04 3.52
C ALA A 259 4.64 -28.12 4.60
N GLN A 260 4.53 -27.08 5.44
CA GLN A 260 3.51 -26.98 6.47
C GLN A 260 2.14 -26.61 5.90
N ALA A 261 2.09 -25.76 4.88
CA ALA A 261 0.84 -25.46 4.18
C ALA A 261 0.29 -26.70 3.45
N VAL A 262 1.16 -27.46 2.80
CA VAL A 262 0.78 -28.71 2.13
C VAL A 262 0.27 -29.75 3.13
N SER A 263 0.90 -29.88 4.31
CA SER A 263 0.43 -30.84 5.34
C SER A 263 -0.95 -30.50 5.92
N ARG A 264 -1.34 -29.22 5.88
CA ARG A 264 -2.67 -28.73 6.27
C ARG A 264 -3.74 -28.90 5.19
N SER A 265 -3.39 -29.42 4.02
CA SER A 265 -4.29 -29.49 2.85
C SER A 265 -4.86 -28.13 2.45
N THR A 266 -4.03 -27.08 2.49
CA THR A 266 -4.42 -25.71 2.15
C THR A 266 -4.92 -25.59 0.71
N GLU A 267 -6.06 -24.93 0.54
CA GLU A 267 -6.60 -24.52 -0.76
C GLU A 267 -5.95 -23.22 -1.23
N TRP A 268 -5.45 -23.20 -2.46
CA TRP A 268 -4.67 -22.07 -2.97
C TRP A 268 -5.53 -21.12 -3.80
N ILE A 269 -5.48 -19.84 -3.47
CA ILE A 269 -6.14 -18.84 -4.32
C ILE A 269 -5.44 -18.75 -5.69
N PRO A 270 -6.17 -18.45 -6.76
CA PRO A 270 -5.58 -18.23 -8.07
C PRO A 270 -4.59 -17.06 -8.04
N THR A 271 -3.31 -17.32 -8.34
CA THR A 271 -2.29 -16.28 -8.45
C THR A 271 -1.87 -16.09 -9.90
N ARG A 272 -1.44 -14.86 -10.24
CA ARG A 272 -0.89 -14.54 -11.56
C ARG A 272 0.52 -14.02 -11.43
N LEU A 273 1.49 -14.89 -11.67
CA LEU A 273 2.87 -14.50 -11.93
C LEU A 273 2.92 -13.80 -13.30
N MET A 274 2.83 -12.48 -13.32
CA MET A 274 3.13 -11.73 -14.55
C MET A 274 4.64 -11.76 -14.77
N MET A 275 5.07 -12.48 -15.80
CA MET A 275 6.44 -12.38 -16.30
C MET A 275 6.69 -10.94 -16.74
N ASN A 276 7.71 -10.29 -16.17
CA ASN A 276 8.12 -8.97 -16.59
C ASN A 276 8.35 -8.99 -18.11
N PRO A 277 7.65 -8.15 -18.90
CA PRO A 277 7.76 -8.17 -20.35
C PRO A 277 9.18 -7.85 -20.85
N MET A 278 10.03 -7.21 -20.03
CA MET A 278 11.47 -7.03 -20.32
C MET A 278 12.25 -8.34 -20.33
N TYR A 279 11.82 -9.33 -19.56
CA TYR A 279 12.38 -10.67 -19.52
C TYR A 279 11.36 -11.66 -20.06
N LYS A 280 10.87 -11.41 -21.29
CA LYS A 280 10.53 -12.56 -22.13
C LYS A 280 11.82 -13.37 -22.23
N THR A 281 11.74 -14.60 -21.76
CA THR A 281 12.69 -15.67 -22.00
C THR A 281 13.41 -15.44 -23.33
N THR A 282 14.72 -15.30 -23.27
CA THR A 282 15.66 -15.30 -24.41
C THR A 282 15.68 -16.64 -25.16
N SER A 283 14.63 -17.44 -25.06
CA SER A 283 14.45 -18.69 -25.77
C SER A 283 13.00 -18.78 -26.23
N ALA A 284 12.69 -18.14 -27.36
CA ALA A 284 11.90 -18.77 -28.42
C ALA A 284 11.74 -17.87 -29.64
N THR A 285 11.67 -16.54 -29.51
CA THR A 285 11.27 -15.74 -30.68
C THR A 285 11.71 -14.29 -30.55
N TYR A 286 12.84 -13.99 -31.18
CA TYR A 286 13.20 -12.65 -31.62
C TYR A 286 12.01 -12.01 -32.37
N GLY A 287 11.67 -10.76 -32.05
CA GLY A 287 10.91 -9.91 -32.97
C GLY A 287 9.87 -8.98 -32.33
N TYR A 288 10.32 -7.85 -31.77
CA TYR A 288 9.91 -6.48 -32.13
C TYR A 288 10.63 -5.48 -31.22
N GLY A 289 11.27 -4.43 -31.76
CA GLY A 289 11.99 -3.39 -30.99
C GLY A 289 13.52 -3.50 -30.94
N VAL A 290 14.11 -4.48 -31.64
CA VAL A 290 15.56 -4.76 -31.70
C VAL A 290 16.42 -3.53 -32.02
N HIS A 291 15.90 -2.59 -32.83
CA HIS A 291 16.64 -1.40 -33.21
C HIS A 291 16.89 -0.41 -32.06
N GLU A 292 16.01 -0.31 -31.07
CA GLU A 292 16.21 0.59 -29.92
C GLU A 292 17.20 0.01 -28.89
N GLU A 293 17.15 -1.30 -28.66
CA GLU A 293 18.13 -2.04 -27.85
C GLU A 293 19.53 -1.95 -28.47
N CYS A 294 19.67 -2.16 -29.78
CA CYS A 294 20.92 -1.93 -30.50
C CYS A 294 21.45 -0.51 -30.34
N ARG A 295 20.56 0.49 -30.24
CA ARG A 295 20.92 1.91 -30.04
C ARG A 295 21.43 2.17 -28.61
N LYS A 296 20.82 1.56 -27.59
CA LYS A 296 21.32 1.61 -26.20
C LYS A 296 22.66 0.90 -26.06
N ILE A 297 22.83 -0.27 -26.67
CA ILE A 297 24.10 -1.01 -26.68
C ILE A 297 25.19 -0.21 -27.40
N HIS A 298 24.86 0.47 -28.50
CA HIS A 298 25.81 1.35 -29.19
C HIS A 298 26.24 2.54 -28.31
N HIS A 299 25.29 3.18 -27.61
CA HIS A 299 25.58 4.24 -26.63
C HIS A 299 26.52 3.76 -25.52
N TRP A 300 26.32 2.53 -25.05
CA TRP A 300 27.20 1.90 -24.05
C TRP A 300 28.60 1.60 -24.61
N LYS A 301 28.71 1.15 -25.86
CA LYS A 301 30.00 0.92 -26.53
C LYS A 301 30.78 2.22 -26.72
N VAL A 302 30.12 3.30 -27.13
CA VAL A 302 30.75 4.63 -27.26
C VAL A 302 31.31 5.09 -25.92
N LYS A 303 30.50 5.00 -24.84
CA LYS A 303 30.97 5.35 -23.48
C LYS A 303 32.09 4.47 -22.95
N SER A 304 32.13 3.20 -23.38
CA SER A 304 33.22 2.27 -23.04
C SER A 304 34.51 2.60 -23.79
N LEU A 305 34.41 3.01 -25.06
CA LEU A 305 35.55 3.46 -25.89
C LEU A 305 36.08 4.84 -25.47
N GLU A 306 35.23 5.70 -24.89
CA GLU A 306 35.61 6.97 -24.25
C GLU A 306 36.35 6.80 -22.90
N GLY A 307 36.59 5.57 -22.44
CA GLY A 307 37.41 5.28 -21.27
C GLY A 307 36.79 5.68 -19.91
N LYS A 308 35.50 6.05 -19.88
CA LYS A 308 34.84 6.54 -18.65
C LYS A 308 34.32 5.44 -17.72
N GLN A 309 34.37 4.17 -18.10
CA GLN A 309 34.13 3.05 -17.19
C GLN A 309 35.02 1.85 -17.55
N TYR A 310 36.06 1.65 -16.73
CA TYR A 310 36.89 0.45 -16.74
C TYR A 310 36.08 -0.79 -16.29
N GLY A 311 35.92 -1.74 -17.20
CA GLY A 311 36.77 -2.94 -17.18
C GLY A 311 36.38 -4.16 -16.32
N ASN A 312 35.50 -4.09 -15.31
CA ASN A 312 35.39 -5.21 -14.36
C ASN A 312 34.16 -6.14 -14.46
N GLN A 313 33.21 -5.90 -15.36
CA GLN A 313 32.08 -6.85 -15.56
C GLN A 313 32.17 -7.69 -16.84
N TYR A 314 32.98 -7.31 -17.84
CA TYR A 314 33.13 -8.11 -19.07
C TYR A 314 34.01 -9.35 -18.84
N HIS A 315 35.01 -9.27 -17.96
CA HIS A 315 35.92 -10.39 -17.72
C HIS A 315 35.27 -11.58 -16.99
N GLY A 316 34.21 -11.34 -16.20
CA GLY A 316 33.48 -12.40 -15.49
C GLY A 316 32.60 -13.26 -16.39
N LEU A 317 32.10 -12.71 -17.51
CA LEU A 317 31.26 -13.45 -18.46
C LEU A 317 32.08 -14.21 -19.53
N CYS A 318 33.26 -13.70 -19.90
CA CYS A 318 34.10 -14.35 -20.91
C CYS A 318 35.01 -15.47 -20.37
N GLY A 319 35.26 -15.55 -19.05
CA GLY A 319 36.12 -16.57 -18.46
C GLY A 319 35.68 -18.01 -18.77
N ASN A 320 34.37 -18.26 -18.86
CA ASN A 320 33.83 -19.59 -19.19
C ASN A 320 33.78 -19.90 -20.69
N TYR A 321 33.96 -18.89 -21.56
CA TYR A 321 33.95 -19.09 -23.01
C TYR A 321 35.32 -19.53 -23.54
N PHE A 322 36.41 -19.02 -22.95
CA PHE A 322 37.77 -19.36 -23.36
C PHE A 322 38.31 -20.67 -22.74
N ALA A 323 37.68 -21.18 -21.67
CA ALA A 323 38.01 -22.49 -21.10
C ALA A 323 37.74 -23.67 -22.09
N LYS A 324 36.88 -23.46 -23.10
CA LYS A 324 36.59 -24.44 -24.15
C LYS A 324 37.49 -24.35 -25.39
N MET A 325 38.39 -23.36 -25.46
CA MET A 325 39.41 -23.28 -26.52
C MET A 325 40.78 -23.70 -25.98
N ARG A 326 40.89 -24.95 -25.54
CA ARG A 326 42.13 -25.75 -25.65
C ARG A 326 42.15 -26.25 -27.10
N GLU A 327 43.04 -25.81 -27.99
CA GLU A 327 44.46 -26.17 -28.05
C GLU A 327 45.27 -25.22 -28.98
N PRO A 328 46.62 -25.31 -29.03
CA PRO A 328 47.48 -24.12 -28.96
C PRO A 328 47.89 -23.59 -30.33
N LEU A 329 47.88 -22.27 -30.47
CA LEU A 329 48.66 -21.61 -31.53
C LEU A 329 49.75 -20.73 -30.90
N LYS A 330 50.97 -21.11 -31.28
CA LYS A 330 52.27 -20.59 -30.89
C LYS A 330 52.41 -19.10 -31.25
N VAL A 331 53.05 -18.37 -30.32
CA VAL A 331 54.16 -17.42 -30.50
C VAL A 331 53.93 -16.34 -31.58
N SER A 332 53.97 -15.06 -31.25
CA SER A 332 55.24 -14.33 -31.15
C SER A 332 54.98 -12.86 -30.83
N THR A 333 55.98 -12.25 -30.20
CA THR A 333 56.30 -10.82 -30.24
C THR A 333 55.43 -9.86 -29.43
N ALA A 334 56.01 -9.53 -28.27
CA ALA A 334 55.92 -8.25 -27.58
C ALA A 334 56.08 -7.05 -28.53
N THR A 335 55.44 -5.92 -28.17
CA THR A 335 55.85 -4.50 -28.34
C THR A 335 54.64 -3.69 -27.83
N SER A 336 54.58 -3.33 -26.54
CA SER A 336 55.01 -2.05 -25.97
C SER A 336 54.31 -0.80 -26.51
N MET A 337 53.93 0.06 -25.55
CA MET A 337 53.75 1.53 -25.60
C MET A 337 52.33 2.09 -25.82
N ASN A 338 51.81 2.62 -24.71
CA ASN A 338 51.45 4.03 -24.48
C ASN A 338 51.07 4.85 -25.72
N ILE A 339 49.80 5.28 -25.78
CA ILE A 339 49.33 6.66 -25.56
C ILE A 339 47.89 6.59 -25.04
#